data_AF-A0A8H3ZTD7-F1
#
_entry.id   AF-A0A8H3ZTD7-F1
#
_cell.length_a   1.000
_cell.length_b   1.000
_cell.length_c   1.000
_cell.angle_alpha   90.00
_cell.angle_beta   90.00
_cell.angle_gamma   90.00
#
_symmetry.space_group_name_H-M   'P 1'
#
loop_
_entity.id
_entity.type
_entity.pdbx_description
1 polymer ?
#
loop_
_entity_poly.entity_id
_entity_poly.type
_entity_poly.pdbx_seq_one_letter_code
_entity_poly.pdbx_strand_id
1 'polypeptide(L)'
;MYLVRGTVFAPGVYSSDREYFLDLAKAYRAELMTLYDAGLRSVQIDDPNLTFFIVEDFREGLRGDGIDPDSLLDLYIWAHNEAIKHLPTDLHVGVHLCRGNIPGGPSFAEGSYERIASQVFPKLNYATFYLEFDDPRISGHFEPLRFVPRGKNVVLGLVSTKVAELEDKDALINRVHQAADAIAKGQGRSASEVLEDSLAVSPQCGFASHNINRGVATEERMWEKLVLVRDVARALWSDAI
;
A
#
# COMPACT_ATOMS: atom_id res chain seq x y z
N MET A 1 1.71 22.74 -4.44
CA MET A 1 2.44 21.87 -5.40
C MET A 1 2.10 22.37 -6.79
N TYR A 2 3.06 22.91 -7.54
CA TYR A 2 2.81 23.35 -8.93
C TYR A 2 2.95 22.14 -9.84
N LEU A 3 1.89 21.34 -9.95
CA LEU A 3 1.81 20.36 -11.02
C LEU A 3 1.68 21.14 -12.33
N VAL A 4 2.63 20.97 -13.24
CA VAL A 4 2.55 21.49 -14.61
C VAL A 4 2.02 20.39 -15.51
N ARG A 5 1.26 20.76 -16.54
CA ARG A 5 0.78 19.82 -17.56
C ARG A 5 1.97 19.15 -18.25
N GLY A 6 2.27 17.93 -17.86
CA GLY A 6 3.30 17.08 -18.45
C GLY A 6 2.67 15.98 -19.32
N THR A 7 3.36 15.59 -20.39
CA THR A 7 3.06 14.34 -21.11
C THR A 7 4.10 13.31 -20.69
N VAL A 8 3.67 12.08 -20.42
CA VAL A 8 4.56 11.01 -19.94
C VAL A 8 5.52 10.53 -21.05
N PHE A 9 5.18 10.80 -22.31
CA PHE A 9 5.95 10.47 -23.49
C PHE A 9 5.85 11.58 -24.54
N ALA A 10 6.85 11.66 -25.43
CA ALA A 10 6.90 12.67 -26.48
C ALA A 10 5.77 12.48 -27.52
N PRO A 11 5.30 13.57 -28.17
CA PRO A 11 4.28 13.47 -29.21
C PRO A 11 4.66 12.52 -30.34
N GLY A 12 3.73 11.67 -30.75
CA GLY A 12 3.91 10.71 -31.85
C GLY A 12 4.62 9.41 -31.46
N VAL A 13 5.07 9.25 -30.21
CA VAL A 13 5.63 7.97 -29.72
C VAL A 13 4.55 6.94 -29.46
N TYR A 14 3.46 7.35 -28.78
CA TYR A 14 2.27 6.52 -28.55
C TYR A 14 1.02 7.26 -29.01
N SER A 15 0.03 6.49 -29.46
CA SER A 15 -1.29 6.98 -29.86
C SER A 15 -2.25 7.18 -28.68
N SER A 16 -1.95 6.57 -27.53
CA SER A 16 -2.74 6.68 -26.30
C SER A 16 -1.94 6.25 -25.07
N ASP A 17 -2.39 6.66 -23.89
CA ASP A 17 -1.83 6.20 -22.61
C ASP A 17 -1.93 4.68 -22.45
N ARG A 18 -2.97 4.04 -23.02
CA ARG A 18 -3.12 2.59 -22.98
C ARG A 18 -2.03 1.87 -23.75
N GLU A 19 -1.64 2.38 -24.91
CA GLU A 19 -0.53 1.82 -25.69
C GLU A 19 0.78 1.92 -24.91
N TYR A 20 1.04 3.09 -24.32
CA TYR A 20 2.19 3.31 -23.44
C TYR A 20 2.21 2.32 -22.25
N PHE A 21 1.09 2.20 -21.53
CA PHE A 21 0.99 1.30 -20.38
C PHE A 21 1.12 -0.18 -20.78
N LEU A 22 0.69 -0.58 -21.98
CA LEU A 22 0.90 -1.96 -22.45
C LEU A 22 2.37 -2.27 -22.68
N ASP A 23 3.15 -1.33 -23.21
CA ASP A 23 4.59 -1.50 -23.37
C ASP A 23 5.32 -1.46 -22.02
N LEU A 24 4.90 -0.59 -21.09
CA LEU A 24 5.40 -0.61 -19.72
C LEU A 24 5.09 -1.94 -19.02
N ALA A 25 3.88 -2.47 -19.19
CA ALA A 25 3.48 -3.76 -18.65
C ALA A 25 4.34 -4.92 -19.19
N LYS A 26 4.77 -4.87 -20.46
CA LYS A 26 5.74 -5.84 -20.99
C LYS A 26 7.08 -5.77 -20.26
N ALA A 27 7.60 -4.56 -20.01
CA ALA A 27 8.85 -4.37 -19.29
C ALA A 27 8.75 -4.88 -17.83
N TYR A 28 7.67 -4.55 -17.12
CA TYR A 28 7.42 -5.05 -15.76
C TYR A 28 7.36 -6.58 -15.73
N ARG A 29 6.60 -7.22 -16.63
CA ARG A 29 6.53 -8.69 -16.68
C ARG A 29 7.90 -9.31 -16.99
N ALA A 30 8.71 -8.71 -17.86
CA ALA A 30 10.05 -9.22 -18.16
C ALA A 30 10.96 -9.19 -16.93
N GLU A 31 10.92 -8.11 -16.14
CA GLU A 31 11.66 -8.01 -14.88
C GLU A 31 11.16 -9.02 -13.84
N LEU A 32 9.84 -9.12 -13.66
CA LEU A 32 9.23 -10.07 -12.73
C LEU A 32 9.57 -11.52 -13.08
N MET A 33 9.58 -11.87 -14.37
CA MET A 33 10.01 -13.19 -14.82
C MET A 33 11.50 -13.42 -14.59
N THR A 34 12.35 -12.42 -14.82
CA THR A 34 13.79 -12.51 -14.54
C THR A 34 14.04 -12.82 -13.06
N LEU A 35 13.34 -12.12 -12.15
CA LEU A 35 13.44 -12.38 -10.71
C LEU A 35 12.86 -13.75 -10.34
N TYR A 36 11.73 -14.14 -10.94
CA TYR A 36 11.11 -15.45 -10.71
C TYR A 36 12.02 -16.61 -11.13
N ASP A 37 12.66 -16.50 -12.30
CA ASP A 37 13.61 -17.47 -12.83
C ASP A 37 14.87 -17.55 -11.95
N ALA A 38 15.23 -16.46 -11.26
CA ALA A 38 16.26 -16.43 -10.23
C ALA A 38 15.80 -17.01 -8.87
N GLY A 39 14.55 -17.47 -8.75
CA GLY A 39 13.99 -18.12 -7.57
C GLY A 39 13.06 -17.26 -6.72
N LEU A 40 12.76 -16.02 -7.11
CA LEU A 40 11.81 -15.18 -6.39
C LEU A 40 10.40 -15.81 -6.42
N ARG A 41 9.73 -15.84 -5.26
CA ARG A 41 8.35 -16.33 -5.12
C ARG A 41 7.40 -15.36 -4.43
N SER A 42 7.93 -14.23 -3.96
CA SER A 42 7.13 -13.13 -3.43
C SER A 42 7.72 -11.82 -3.92
N VAL A 43 6.90 -10.98 -4.51
CA VAL A 43 7.29 -9.65 -5.00
C VAL A 43 6.32 -8.60 -4.47
N GLN A 44 6.87 -7.44 -4.11
CA GLN A 44 6.11 -6.25 -3.74
C GLN A 44 6.34 -5.17 -4.80
N ILE A 45 5.26 -4.54 -5.25
CA ILE A 45 5.30 -3.35 -6.11
C ILE A 45 4.94 -2.13 -5.25
N ASP A 46 5.83 -1.15 -5.21
CA ASP A 46 5.57 0.10 -4.49
C ASP A 46 4.87 1.09 -5.41
N ASP A 47 3.65 1.52 -5.07
CA ASP A 47 2.94 2.58 -5.78
C ASP A 47 2.45 3.67 -4.82
N PRO A 48 3.24 4.74 -4.65
CA PRO A 48 2.79 5.90 -3.89
C PRO A 48 1.72 6.72 -4.64
N ASN A 49 1.63 6.61 -5.97
CA ASN A 49 0.81 7.46 -6.82
C ASN A 49 -0.69 7.25 -6.58
N LEU A 50 -1.13 6.01 -6.36
CA LEU A 50 -2.52 5.68 -6.08
C LEU A 50 -3.05 6.40 -4.83
N THR A 51 -2.19 6.70 -3.86
CA THR A 51 -2.61 7.42 -2.64
C THR A 51 -2.90 8.90 -2.88
N PHE A 52 -2.35 9.53 -3.93
CA PHE A 52 -2.67 10.92 -4.26
C PHE A 52 -4.15 11.13 -4.60
N PHE A 53 -4.84 10.08 -5.08
CA PHE A 53 -6.28 10.13 -5.35
C PHE A 53 -7.14 10.24 -4.08
N ILE A 54 -6.55 10.13 -2.89
CA ILE A 54 -7.19 10.44 -1.60
C ILE A 54 -7.29 11.95 -1.40
N VAL A 55 -6.30 12.70 -1.89
CA VAL A 55 -6.11 14.13 -1.65
C VAL A 55 -7.02 14.95 -2.57
N GLU A 56 -7.87 15.81 -2.00
CA GLU A 56 -8.81 16.62 -2.80
C GLU A 56 -8.07 17.63 -3.69
N ASP A 57 -7.04 18.31 -3.19
CA ASP A 57 -6.23 19.27 -3.98
C ASP A 57 -5.66 18.64 -5.25
N PHE A 58 -5.22 17.37 -5.18
CA PHE A 58 -4.73 16.64 -6.34
C PHE A 58 -5.86 16.40 -7.36
N ARG A 59 -7.04 15.99 -6.87
CA ARG A 59 -8.22 15.77 -7.72
C ARG A 59 -8.72 17.08 -8.33
N GLU A 60 -8.71 18.19 -7.60
CA GLU A 60 -9.05 19.51 -8.12
C GLU A 60 -8.06 19.97 -9.19
N GLY A 61 -6.76 19.72 -8.99
CA GLY A 61 -5.74 19.95 -10.02
C GLY A 61 -6.04 19.18 -11.32
N LEU A 62 -6.33 17.88 -11.21
CA LEU A 62 -6.74 17.06 -12.36
C LEU A 62 -7.99 17.61 -13.05
N ARG A 63 -9.03 17.98 -12.30
CA ARG A 63 -10.25 18.58 -12.86
C ARG A 63 -9.95 19.92 -13.55
N GLY A 64 -9.05 20.74 -12.99
CA GLY A 64 -8.58 21.99 -13.59
C GLY A 64 -7.87 21.78 -14.93
N ASP A 65 -7.18 20.65 -15.07
CA ASP A 65 -6.55 20.20 -16.32
C ASP A 65 -7.53 19.53 -17.29
N GLY A 66 -8.82 19.42 -16.93
CA GLY A 66 -9.86 18.77 -17.72
C GLY A 66 -9.80 17.23 -17.68
N ILE A 67 -9.11 16.67 -16.68
CA ILE A 67 -8.96 15.23 -16.47
C ILE A 67 -9.96 14.79 -15.39
N ASP A 68 -10.74 13.76 -15.68
CA ASP A 68 -11.60 13.13 -14.68
C ASP A 68 -10.77 12.23 -13.73
N PRO A 69 -10.69 12.53 -12.43
CA PRO A 69 -9.85 11.77 -11.50
C PRO A 69 -10.25 10.30 -11.38
N ASP A 70 -11.54 9.99 -11.48
CA ASP A 70 -12.02 8.61 -11.32
C ASP A 70 -11.71 7.78 -12.57
N SER A 71 -11.87 8.35 -13.77
CA SER A 71 -11.43 7.72 -15.02
C SER A 71 -9.90 7.51 -15.06
N LEU A 72 -9.11 8.44 -14.53
CA LEU A 72 -7.65 8.27 -14.45
C LEU A 72 -7.26 7.16 -13.45
N LEU A 73 -7.92 7.10 -12.29
CA LEU A 73 -7.71 6.03 -11.33
C LEU A 73 -8.05 4.66 -11.94
N ASP A 74 -9.15 4.56 -12.67
CA ASP A 74 -9.53 3.32 -13.37
C ASP A 74 -8.51 2.93 -14.45
N LEU A 75 -7.92 3.90 -15.16
CA LEU A 75 -6.82 3.65 -16.10
C LEU A 75 -5.59 3.08 -15.37
N TYR A 76 -5.22 3.64 -14.22
CA TYR A 76 -4.06 3.18 -13.46
C TYR A 76 -4.29 1.78 -12.87
N ILE A 77 -5.48 1.51 -12.31
CA ILE A 77 -5.87 0.17 -11.86
C ILE A 77 -5.76 -0.84 -13.00
N TRP A 78 -6.25 -0.48 -14.20
CA TRP A 78 -6.12 -1.33 -15.38
C TRP A 78 -4.65 -1.56 -15.76
N ALA A 79 -3.80 -0.51 -15.74
CA ALA A 79 -2.39 -0.61 -16.07
C ALA A 79 -1.63 -1.53 -15.08
N HIS A 80 -1.88 -1.41 -13.78
CA HIS A 80 -1.34 -2.33 -12.76
C HIS A 80 -1.72 -3.78 -13.06
N ASN A 81 -3.00 -4.03 -13.35
CA ASN A 81 -3.50 -5.37 -13.64
C ASN A 81 -2.86 -5.95 -14.91
N GLU A 82 -2.61 -5.14 -15.93
CA GLU A 82 -1.87 -5.60 -17.12
C GLU A 82 -0.39 -5.88 -16.79
N ALA A 83 0.25 -5.08 -15.93
CA ALA A 83 1.64 -5.27 -15.52
C ALA A 83 1.89 -6.60 -14.77
N ILE A 84 0.88 -7.12 -14.08
CA ILE A 84 0.99 -8.38 -13.31
C ILE A 84 0.23 -9.56 -13.94
N LYS A 85 -0.27 -9.38 -15.16
CA LYS A 85 -1.04 -10.40 -15.87
C LYS A 85 -0.16 -11.55 -16.33
N HIS A 86 -0.70 -12.77 -16.35
CA HIS A 86 -0.03 -13.98 -16.84
C HIS A 86 1.28 -14.33 -16.11
N LEU A 87 1.48 -13.83 -14.89
CA LEU A 87 2.56 -14.27 -14.02
C LEU A 87 2.31 -15.71 -13.52
N PRO A 88 3.37 -16.45 -13.14
CA PRO A 88 3.24 -17.78 -12.55
C PRO A 88 2.31 -17.80 -11.35
N THR A 89 1.49 -18.84 -11.22
CA THR A 89 0.48 -18.92 -10.15
C THR A 89 1.08 -19.12 -8.76
N ASP A 90 2.33 -19.56 -8.67
CA ASP A 90 3.10 -19.69 -7.43
C ASP A 90 3.93 -18.45 -7.09
N LEU A 91 3.85 -17.38 -7.90
CA LEU A 91 4.42 -16.07 -7.57
C LEU A 91 3.40 -15.24 -6.80
N HIS A 92 3.69 -14.98 -5.52
CA HIS A 92 2.90 -14.06 -4.70
C HIS A 92 3.22 -12.61 -5.09
N VAL A 93 2.19 -11.81 -5.39
CA VAL A 93 2.35 -10.41 -5.81
C VAL A 93 1.54 -9.50 -4.89
N GLY A 94 2.24 -8.62 -4.19
CA GLY A 94 1.64 -7.58 -3.35
C GLY A 94 1.90 -6.18 -3.86
N VAL A 95 1.14 -5.21 -3.34
CA VAL A 95 1.32 -3.78 -3.61
C VAL A 95 1.41 -3.00 -2.31
N HIS A 96 2.39 -2.10 -2.21
CA HIS A 96 2.50 -1.14 -1.12
C HIS A 96 1.97 0.22 -1.55
N LEU A 97 0.97 0.71 -0.82
CA LEU A 97 0.39 2.03 -1.03
C LEU A 97 1.05 3.01 -0.05
N CYS A 98 2.15 3.60 -0.48
CA CYS A 98 2.94 4.50 0.34
C CYS A 98 2.32 5.91 0.38
N ARG A 99 2.32 6.58 1.54
CA ARG A 99 1.83 7.96 1.69
C ARG A 99 2.95 8.99 1.82
N GLY A 100 4.19 8.56 1.61
CA GLY A 100 5.39 9.35 1.81
C GLY A 100 6.08 9.05 3.12
N ASN A 101 7.41 9.01 3.07
CA ASN A 101 8.26 8.58 4.18
C ASN A 101 9.32 9.63 4.50
N ILE A 102 8.93 10.91 4.56
CA ILE A 102 9.81 12.03 4.93
C ILE A 102 9.54 12.45 6.38
N PRO A 103 10.49 12.23 7.30
CA PRO A 103 10.36 12.59 8.71
C PRO A 103 10.35 14.11 8.90
N GLY A 104 9.34 14.64 9.59
CA GLY A 104 9.14 16.09 9.76
C GLY A 104 8.83 16.84 8.47
N GLY A 105 8.70 16.14 7.34
CA GLY A 105 8.20 16.68 6.08
C GLY A 105 6.68 16.52 5.96
N PRO A 106 6.05 17.18 4.99
CA PRO A 106 4.64 16.97 4.72
C PRO A 106 4.40 15.51 4.31
N SER A 107 3.36 14.89 4.86
CA SER A 107 2.80 13.67 4.24
C SER A 107 2.23 14.08 2.88
N PHE A 108 2.54 13.30 1.84
CA PHE A 108 2.12 13.65 0.48
C PHE A 108 0.68 13.21 0.19
N ALA A 109 0.16 12.27 1.00
CA ALA A 109 -1.20 11.77 0.89
C ALA A 109 -1.81 11.55 2.29
N GLU A 110 -2.26 12.64 2.91
CA GLU A 110 -3.07 12.59 4.14
C GLU A 110 -4.54 12.27 3.81
N GLY A 111 -5.20 11.55 4.71
CA GLY A 111 -6.62 11.23 4.61
C GLY A 111 -6.92 9.74 4.51
N SER A 112 -8.16 9.38 4.85
CA SER A 112 -8.63 8.00 4.84
C SER A 112 -8.62 7.39 3.43
N TYR A 113 -8.26 6.11 3.32
CA TYR A 113 -8.39 5.32 2.09
C TYR A 113 -9.84 5.25 1.57
N GLU A 114 -10.82 5.65 2.39
CA GLU A 114 -12.26 5.62 2.13
C GLU A 114 -12.63 6.05 0.70
N ARG A 115 -12.01 7.13 0.21
CA ARG A 115 -12.31 7.72 -1.11
C ARG A 115 -11.98 6.80 -2.28
N ILE A 116 -10.96 5.95 -2.14
CA ILE A 116 -10.45 5.09 -3.22
C ILE A 116 -10.69 3.60 -2.97
N ALA A 117 -10.99 3.21 -1.73
CA ALA A 117 -11.05 1.80 -1.29
C ALA A 117 -12.05 0.94 -2.08
N SER A 118 -13.22 1.48 -2.41
CA SER A 118 -14.25 0.78 -3.19
C SER A 118 -13.86 0.51 -4.64
N GLN A 119 -12.87 1.23 -5.17
CA GLN A 119 -12.31 1.01 -6.50
C GLN A 119 -11.03 0.17 -6.41
N VAL A 120 -10.12 0.54 -5.53
CA VAL A 120 -8.77 -0.04 -5.44
C VAL A 120 -8.79 -1.48 -4.93
N PHE A 121 -9.39 -1.76 -3.77
CA PHE A 121 -9.32 -3.10 -3.17
C PHE A 121 -10.00 -4.21 -3.99
N PRO A 122 -11.20 -4.00 -4.57
CA PRO A 122 -11.82 -5.04 -5.38
C PRO A 122 -11.27 -5.14 -6.81
N LYS A 123 -10.80 -4.04 -7.41
CA LYS A 123 -10.38 -4.03 -8.83
C LYS A 123 -8.90 -4.33 -9.04
N LEU A 124 -8.01 -4.06 -8.08
CA LEU A 124 -6.61 -4.43 -8.21
C LEU A 124 -6.41 -5.92 -7.98
N ASN A 125 -5.67 -6.59 -8.88
CA ASN A 125 -5.46 -8.04 -8.87
C ASN A 125 -4.29 -8.51 -7.97
N TYR A 126 -3.80 -7.65 -7.08
CA TYR A 126 -2.80 -8.03 -6.08
C TYR A 126 -3.39 -8.98 -5.03
N ALA A 127 -2.55 -9.90 -4.54
CA ALA A 127 -2.89 -10.83 -3.47
C ALA A 127 -2.81 -10.15 -2.09
N THR A 128 -1.88 -9.20 -1.94
CA THR A 128 -1.62 -8.54 -0.65
C THR A 128 -1.52 -7.03 -0.81
N PHE A 129 -2.14 -6.28 0.09
CA PHE A 129 -1.96 -4.83 0.23
C PHE A 129 -1.13 -4.50 1.47
N TYR A 130 -0.07 -3.72 1.30
CA TYR A 130 0.72 -3.16 2.41
C TYR A 130 0.28 -1.71 2.63
N LEU A 131 -0.45 -1.46 3.73
CA LEU A 131 -1.16 -0.21 3.96
C LEU A 131 -0.64 0.53 5.21
N GLU A 132 -0.32 1.80 5.05
CA GLU A 132 0.09 2.70 6.15
C GLU A 132 -1.10 3.09 7.05
N PHE A 133 -0.99 2.78 8.34
CA PHE A 133 -1.97 3.08 9.40
C PHE A 133 -1.30 3.50 10.73
N ASP A 134 -0.05 3.92 10.76
CA ASP A 134 0.67 4.23 12.01
C ASP A 134 0.00 5.38 12.78
N ASP A 135 -0.34 6.49 12.11
CA ASP A 135 -1.02 7.63 12.72
C ASP A 135 -2.50 7.71 12.29
N PRO A 136 -3.47 7.44 13.18
CA PRO A 136 -4.89 7.50 12.83
C PRO A 136 -5.39 8.92 12.55
N ARG A 137 -4.66 9.96 12.99
CA ARG A 137 -4.99 11.35 12.65
C ARG A 137 -4.67 11.68 11.19
N ILE A 138 -3.70 10.95 10.61
CA ILE A 138 -3.23 11.15 9.23
C ILE A 138 -3.87 10.15 8.27
N SER A 139 -3.85 8.87 8.63
CA SER A 139 -4.32 7.76 7.78
C SER A 139 -5.81 7.44 7.94
N GLY A 140 -6.46 7.99 8.98
CA GLY A 140 -7.82 7.63 9.37
C GLY A 140 -7.87 6.30 10.13
N HIS A 141 -9.09 5.76 10.26
CA HIS A 141 -9.35 4.48 10.90
C HIS A 141 -9.56 3.37 9.85
N PHE A 142 -9.97 2.18 10.30
CA PHE A 142 -9.98 0.96 9.49
C PHE A 142 -11.26 0.74 8.66
N GLU A 143 -12.25 1.65 8.71
CA GLU A 143 -13.51 1.51 7.97
C GLU A 143 -13.34 1.20 6.47
N PRO A 144 -12.35 1.76 5.74
CA PRO A 144 -12.16 1.46 4.33
C PRO A 144 -11.87 -0.02 4.05
N LEU A 145 -11.32 -0.76 5.02
CA LEU A 145 -10.98 -2.18 4.88
C LEU A 145 -12.21 -3.06 4.66
N ARG A 146 -13.43 -2.56 4.92
CA ARG A 146 -14.69 -3.26 4.56
C ARG A 146 -14.84 -3.51 3.05
N PHE A 147 -14.10 -2.80 2.21
CA PHE A 147 -14.09 -3.02 0.76
C PHE A 147 -13.09 -4.09 0.31
N VAL A 148 -12.29 -4.67 1.23
CA VAL A 148 -11.35 -5.75 0.91
C VAL A 148 -12.12 -7.04 0.61
N PRO A 149 -12.07 -7.56 -0.64
CA PRO A 149 -12.75 -8.80 -0.98
C PRO A 149 -12.06 -9.99 -0.31
N ARG A 150 -12.80 -11.10 -0.16
CA ARG A 150 -12.26 -12.37 0.29
C ARG A 150 -11.11 -12.84 -0.60
N GLY A 151 -10.12 -13.50 0.01
CA GLY A 151 -8.95 -14.05 -0.69
C GLY A 151 -7.84 -13.03 -0.96
N LYS A 152 -7.94 -11.81 -0.39
CA LYS A 152 -6.87 -10.82 -0.38
C LYS A 152 -6.40 -10.58 1.05
N ASN A 153 -5.10 -10.35 1.19
CA ASN A 153 -4.47 -10.09 2.47
C ASN A 153 -4.20 -8.59 2.64
N VAL A 154 -4.15 -8.15 3.90
CA VAL A 154 -3.75 -6.80 4.30
C VAL A 154 -2.64 -6.88 5.33
N VAL A 155 -1.49 -6.30 5.01
CA VAL A 155 -0.43 -6.04 5.98
C VAL A 155 -0.64 -4.64 6.54
N LEU A 156 -0.89 -4.59 7.84
CA LEU A 156 -1.15 -3.37 8.59
C LEU A 156 0.18 -2.73 9.00
N GLY A 157 0.52 -1.63 8.34
CA GLY A 157 1.67 -0.80 8.67
C GLY A 157 1.38 0.06 9.90
N LEU A 158 1.55 -0.50 11.09
CA LEU A 158 1.17 0.14 12.36
C LEU A 158 2.34 0.74 13.14
N VAL A 159 3.57 0.25 12.91
CA VAL A 159 4.77 0.73 13.59
C VAL A 159 5.41 1.84 12.77
N SER A 160 5.50 3.04 13.32
CA SER A 160 5.98 4.20 12.59
C SER A 160 7.48 4.13 12.35
N THR A 161 7.91 4.41 11.13
CA THR A 161 9.33 4.62 10.77
C THR A 161 9.74 6.10 10.81
N LYS A 162 8.81 6.98 11.18
CA LYS A 162 8.95 8.44 11.16
C LYS A 162 9.27 9.02 12.55
N VAL A 163 9.06 8.25 13.62
CA VAL A 163 9.34 8.66 15.01
C VAL A 163 10.17 7.60 15.75
N ALA A 164 11.00 8.06 16.70
CA ALA A 164 11.90 7.20 17.46
C ALA A 164 11.17 6.38 18.54
N GLU A 165 10.05 6.92 19.04
CA GLU A 165 9.28 6.31 20.10
C GLU A 165 8.76 4.93 19.67
N LEU A 166 8.83 3.97 20.58
CA LEU A 166 8.20 2.66 20.39
C LEU A 166 6.72 2.76 20.72
N GLU A 167 5.92 2.23 19.82
CA GLU A 167 4.49 2.11 19.99
C GLU A 167 4.16 1.12 21.12
N ASP A 168 3.05 1.36 21.82
CA ASP A 168 2.57 0.45 22.85
C ASP A 168 2.06 -0.86 22.24
N LYS A 169 2.56 -2.00 22.76
CA LYS A 169 2.27 -3.33 22.21
C LYS A 169 0.78 -3.67 22.30
N ASP A 170 0.14 -3.42 23.43
CA ASP A 170 -1.26 -3.77 23.65
C ASP A 170 -2.18 -2.88 22.80
N ALA A 171 -1.83 -1.61 22.62
CA ALA A 171 -2.48 -0.73 21.67
C ALA A 171 -2.38 -1.26 20.23
N LEU A 172 -1.20 -1.74 19.80
CA LEU A 172 -1.04 -2.35 18.47
C LEU A 172 -1.92 -3.59 18.29
N ILE A 173 -1.96 -4.49 19.28
CA ILE A 173 -2.82 -5.69 19.27
C ILE A 173 -4.29 -5.29 19.10
N ASN A 174 -4.76 -4.33 19.90
CA ASN A 174 -6.13 -3.82 19.82
C ASN A 174 -6.44 -3.23 18.44
N ARG A 175 -5.49 -2.54 17.81
CA ARG A 175 -5.65 -2.00 16.45
C ARG A 175 -5.76 -3.09 15.40
N VAL A 176 -5.03 -4.20 15.53
CA VAL A 176 -5.20 -5.34 14.62
C VAL A 176 -6.61 -5.94 14.74
N HIS A 177 -7.15 -6.07 15.95
CA HIS A 177 -8.53 -6.51 16.14
C HIS A 177 -9.56 -5.57 15.52
N GLN A 178 -9.38 -4.24 15.63
CA GLN A 178 -10.25 -3.26 14.97
C GLN A 178 -10.23 -3.39 13.44
N ALA A 179 -9.04 -3.65 12.86
CA ALA A 179 -8.92 -3.90 11.43
C ALA A 179 -9.64 -5.20 11.02
N ALA A 180 -9.51 -6.26 11.84
CA ALA A 180 -10.22 -7.51 11.62
C ALA A 180 -11.73 -7.33 11.60
N ASP A 181 -12.28 -6.58 12.56
CA ASP A 181 -13.71 -6.24 12.62
C ASP A 181 -14.20 -5.49 11.37
N ALA A 182 -13.39 -4.53 10.87
CA ALA A 182 -13.75 -3.75 9.69
C ALA A 182 -13.85 -4.62 8.43
N ILE A 183 -12.87 -5.51 8.21
CA ILE A 183 -12.89 -6.47 7.09
C ILE A 183 -14.03 -7.48 7.27
N ALA A 184 -14.19 -8.04 8.48
CA ALA A 184 -15.22 -9.00 8.82
C ALA A 184 -16.63 -8.49 8.50
N LYS A 185 -16.89 -7.22 8.85
CA LYS A 185 -18.14 -6.52 8.53
C LYS A 185 -18.39 -6.43 7.02
N GLY A 186 -17.36 -6.14 6.23
CA GLY A 186 -17.45 -6.08 4.77
C GLY A 186 -17.67 -7.44 4.11
N GLN A 187 -17.05 -8.49 4.66
CA GLN A 187 -17.08 -9.85 4.11
C GLN A 187 -18.22 -10.72 4.65
N GLY A 188 -18.92 -10.28 5.69
CA GLY A 188 -19.97 -11.06 6.34
C GLY A 188 -19.46 -12.34 7.02
N ARG A 189 -18.25 -12.31 7.60
CA ARG A 189 -17.63 -13.43 8.32
C ARG A 189 -17.13 -12.98 9.70
N SER A 190 -16.60 -13.89 10.52
CA SER A 190 -16.11 -13.52 11.85
C SER A 190 -14.76 -12.80 11.81
N ALA A 191 -14.49 -11.97 12.81
CA ALA A 191 -13.20 -11.30 12.96
C ALA A 191 -12.05 -12.29 13.27
N SER A 192 -12.33 -13.40 13.96
CA SER A 192 -11.33 -14.45 14.22
C SER A 192 -10.83 -15.05 12.91
N GLU A 193 -11.75 -15.40 12.01
CA GLU A 193 -11.39 -15.94 10.71
C GLU A 193 -10.56 -14.96 9.86
N VAL A 194 -10.93 -13.67 9.87
CA VAL A 194 -10.15 -12.61 9.19
C VAL A 194 -8.76 -12.48 9.79
N LEU A 195 -8.66 -12.53 11.12
CA LEU A 195 -7.38 -12.47 11.82
C LEU A 195 -6.49 -13.63 11.39
N GLU A 196 -7.04 -14.85 11.28
CA GLU A 196 -6.31 -16.06 10.91
C GLU A 196 -5.81 -16.07 9.45
N ASP A 197 -6.60 -15.58 8.48
CA ASP A 197 -6.31 -15.82 7.06
C ASP A 197 -6.08 -14.57 6.18
N SER A 198 -6.26 -13.35 6.72
CA SER A 198 -6.26 -12.13 5.91
C SER A 198 -5.35 -11.01 6.42
N LEU A 199 -4.78 -11.12 7.64
CA LEU A 199 -4.05 -10.03 8.29
C LEU A 199 -2.60 -10.37 8.63
N ALA A 200 -1.75 -9.34 8.53
CA ALA A 200 -0.39 -9.34 9.09
C ALA A 200 -0.04 -7.92 9.60
N VAL A 201 1.08 -7.78 10.30
CA VAL A 201 1.57 -6.50 10.83
C VAL A 201 2.97 -6.19 10.32
N SER A 202 3.25 -4.92 10.06
CA SER A 202 4.57 -4.43 9.62
C SER A 202 4.85 -3.03 10.16
N PRO A 203 6.08 -2.51 9.96
CA PRO A 203 6.29 -1.07 9.94
C PRO A 203 5.43 -0.40 8.85
N GLN A 204 5.16 0.89 9.01
CA GLN A 204 4.31 1.64 8.08
C GLN A 204 4.93 1.74 6.67
N CYS A 205 6.24 1.96 6.59
CA CYS A 205 6.99 1.99 5.34
C CYS A 205 8.41 1.44 5.58
N GLY A 206 9.29 1.53 4.59
CA GLY A 206 10.70 1.16 4.75
C GLY A 206 11.47 2.12 5.67
N PHE A 207 12.64 1.68 6.15
CA PHE A 207 13.52 2.51 6.98
C PHE A 207 14.51 3.37 6.16
N ALA A 208 14.50 3.33 4.82
CA ALA A 208 15.52 3.98 3.98
C ALA A 208 15.67 5.50 4.17
N SER A 209 14.64 6.21 4.65
CA SER A 209 14.69 7.65 4.94
C SER A 209 15.54 8.01 6.19
N HIS A 210 16.18 7.02 6.82
CA HIS A 210 17.05 7.15 7.99
C HIS A 210 18.18 8.19 7.85
N ASN A 211 18.77 8.35 6.66
CA ASN A 211 19.90 9.27 6.44
C ASN A 211 19.58 10.76 6.68
N ILE A 212 18.30 11.15 6.64
CA ILE A 212 17.85 12.54 6.84
C ILE A 212 17.26 12.72 8.25
N ASN A 213 17.13 11.63 9.00
CA ASN A 213 16.20 11.51 10.12
C ASN A 213 16.94 11.62 11.46
N ARG A 214 17.00 12.84 11.99
CA ARG A 214 17.75 13.28 13.19
C ARG A 214 17.43 12.48 14.48
N GLY A 215 17.88 11.23 14.58
CA GLY A 215 17.79 10.39 15.79
C GLY A 215 16.62 9.39 15.86
N VAL A 216 15.67 9.44 14.92
CA VAL A 216 14.60 8.42 14.76
C VAL A 216 15.15 7.07 14.28
N ALA A 217 16.38 7.10 13.78
CA ALA A 217 16.83 6.24 12.71
C ALA A 217 18.16 5.52 12.98
N THR A 218 18.46 5.21 14.24
CA THR A 218 19.64 4.39 14.53
C THR A 218 19.35 2.94 14.18
N GLU A 219 20.39 2.16 13.86
CA GLU A 219 20.24 0.74 13.56
C GLU A 219 19.65 -0.03 14.75
N GLU A 220 20.03 0.34 15.97
CA GLU A 220 19.43 -0.23 17.17
C GLU A 220 17.92 0.05 17.23
N ARG A 221 17.50 1.28 16.93
CA ARG A 221 16.08 1.64 16.95
C ARG A 221 15.28 0.93 15.86
N MET A 222 15.85 0.75 14.66
CA MET A 222 15.24 -0.09 13.62
C MET A 222 14.99 -1.51 14.13
N TRP A 223 16.02 -2.09 14.76
CA TRP A 223 15.94 -3.46 15.27
C TRP A 223 14.91 -3.60 16.38
N GLU A 224 14.84 -2.64 17.31
CA GLU A 224 13.80 -2.59 18.35
C GLU A 224 12.39 -2.54 17.75
N LYS A 225 12.17 -1.75 16.69
CA LYS A 225 10.88 -1.70 15.98
C LYS A 225 10.54 -3.01 15.28
N LEU A 226 11.52 -3.69 14.69
CA LEU A 226 11.32 -5.02 14.09
C LEU A 226 11.00 -6.09 15.16
N VAL A 227 11.65 -6.01 16.32
CA VAL A 227 11.34 -6.87 17.48
C VAL A 227 9.91 -6.61 17.97
N LEU A 228 9.47 -5.36 18.04
CA LEU A 228 8.10 -5.02 18.40
C LEU A 228 7.08 -5.63 17.42
N VAL A 229 7.32 -5.53 16.11
CA VAL A 229 6.47 -6.14 15.07
C VAL A 229 6.35 -7.65 15.28
N ARG A 230 7.48 -8.34 15.50
CA ARG A 230 7.51 -9.78 15.81
C ARG A 230 6.72 -10.11 17.08
N ASP A 231 6.89 -9.33 18.13
CA ASP A 231 6.27 -9.60 19.43
C ASP A 231 4.75 -9.36 19.42
N VAL A 232 4.27 -8.40 18.61
CA VAL A 232 2.85 -8.25 18.30
C VAL A 232 2.35 -9.45 17.49
N ALA A 233 3.09 -9.87 16.47
CA ALA A 233 2.70 -11.00 15.64
C ALA A 233 2.55 -12.30 16.47
N ARG A 234 3.52 -12.60 17.33
CA ARG A 234 3.46 -13.78 18.23
C ARG A 234 2.35 -13.72 19.29
N ALA A 235 1.85 -12.53 19.61
CA ALA A 235 0.72 -12.39 20.53
C ALA A 235 -0.62 -12.70 19.85
N LEU A 236 -0.70 -12.54 18.53
CA LEU A 236 -1.92 -12.70 17.74
C LEU A 236 -1.98 -14.05 17.02
N TRP A 237 -0.85 -14.54 16.51
CA TRP A 237 -0.76 -15.74 15.68
C TRP A 237 0.18 -16.76 16.31
N SER A 238 -0.32 -17.98 16.52
CA SER A 238 0.41 -19.07 17.21
C SER A 238 1.56 -19.67 16.39
N ASP A 239 1.54 -19.49 15.08
CA ASP A 239 2.54 -19.98 14.12
C ASP A 239 3.54 -18.89 13.68
N ALA A 240 3.44 -17.68 14.24
CA ALA A 240 4.40 -16.61 13.98
C ALA A 240 5.79 -16.98 14.52
N ILE A 241 6.80 -16.87 13.65
CA ILE A 241 8.17 -17.35 13.91
C ILE A 241 8.93 -16.49 14.92
#